data_AF-A0AAV2HQQ3-F1
#
_entry.id   AF-A0AAV2HQQ3-F1
#
_cell.length_a   1.000
_cell.length_b   1.000
_cell.length_c   1.000
_cell.angle_alpha   90.00
_cell.angle_beta   90.00
_cell.angle_gamma   90.00
#
_symmetry.space_group_name_H-M   'P 1'
#
loop_
_entity.id
_entity.type
_entity.pdbx_description
1 polymer ?
#
loop_
_entity_poly.entity_id
_entity_poly.type
_entity_poly.pdbx_seq_one_letter_code
_entity_poly.pdbx_strand_id
1 'polypeptide(L)'
;MNVLFYVSLLVLVTSDLTKGCYYNGVTYKPGDKYNMDRCTWCICNDDNAPLCKAAFCGMPRCKNYAPAVLKEGECCPRCPVGSEM
;
A
#
# COMPACT_ATOMS: atom_id res chain seq x y z
N MET A 1 -31.55 -34.79 6.83
CA MET A 1 -30.55 -33.80 6.35
C MET A 1 -31.09 -32.43 6.75
N ASN A 2 -30.46 -31.77 7.73
CA ASN A 2 -31.10 -30.73 8.53
C ASN A 2 -30.99 -29.36 7.84
N VAL A 3 -32.11 -28.65 7.67
CA VAL A 3 -32.18 -27.35 6.95
C VAL A 3 -31.28 -26.32 7.64
N LEU A 4 -31.19 -26.35 8.96
CA LEU A 4 -30.28 -25.50 9.73
C LEU A 4 -28.81 -25.75 9.36
N PHE A 5 -28.46 -26.99 9.07
CA PHE A 5 -27.11 -27.36 8.63
C PHE A 5 -26.77 -26.79 7.26
N TYR A 6 -27.73 -26.79 6.33
CA TYR A 6 -27.58 -26.14 5.03
C TYR A 6 -27.44 -24.63 5.16
N VAL A 7 -28.24 -23.99 6.02
CA VAL A 7 -28.17 -22.55 6.26
C VAL A 7 -26.82 -22.16 6.87
N SER A 8 -26.34 -22.90 7.89
CA SER A 8 -25.02 -22.66 8.48
C SER A 8 -23.88 -22.86 7.50
N LEU A 9 -23.95 -23.89 6.65
CA LEU A 9 -22.95 -24.16 5.62
C LEU A 9 -22.96 -23.06 4.54
N LEU A 10 -24.14 -22.60 4.11
CA LEU A 10 -24.29 -21.49 3.17
C LEU A 10 -23.75 -20.18 3.74
N VAL A 11 -24.00 -19.87 5.02
CA VAL A 11 -23.48 -18.66 5.69
C VAL A 11 -21.95 -18.65 5.76
N LEU A 12 -21.32 -19.80 6.06
CA LEU A 12 -19.87 -19.93 6.04
C LEU A 12 -19.30 -19.79 4.62
N VAL A 13 -19.96 -20.37 3.62
CA VAL A 13 -19.53 -20.32 2.20
C VAL A 13 -19.69 -18.92 1.60
N THR A 14 -20.71 -18.15 1.98
CA THR A 14 -20.93 -16.78 1.43
C THR A 14 -20.05 -15.72 2.07
N SER A 15 -19.55 -15.92 3.30
CA SER A 15 -18.66 -14.96 3.98
C SER A 15 -17.26 -14.84 3.35
N ASP A 16 -16.88 -15.75 2.46
CA ASP A 16 -15.52 -15.86 1.91
C ASP A 16 -15.31 -15.20 0.54
N LEU A 17 -16.34 -14.64 -0.09
CA LEU A 17 -16.28 -14.37 -1.54
C LEU A 17 -15.44 -13.14 -1.95
N THR A 18 -14.99 -12.30 -1.02
CA THR A 18 -13.97 -11.26 -1.28
C THR A 18 -13.02 -11.08 -0.09
N LYS A 19 -12.34 -12.15 0.31
CA LYS A 19 -11.20 -12.04 1.24
C LYS A 19 -10.05 -11.28 0.58
N GLY A 20 -9.75 -10.10 1.11
CA GLY A 20 -8.60 -9.30 0.72
C GLY A 20 -8.80 -7.80 0.98
N CYS A 21 -7.75 -7.04 0.70
CA CYS A 21 -7.75 -5.59 0.80
C CYS A 21 -8.14 -5.00 -0.56
N TYR A 22 -9.22 -4.23 -0.61
CA TYR A 22 -9.66 -3.58 -1.84
C TYR A 22 -9.05 -2.18 -1.96
N TYR A 23 -8.34 -1.93 -3.05
CA TYR A 23 -7.79 -0.61 -3.36
C TYR A 23 -7.76 -0.36 -4.87
N ASN A 24 -8.33 0.78 -5.28
CA ASN A 24 -8.34 1.27 -6.66
C ASN A 24 -8.82 0.24 -7.71
N GLY A 25 -9.91 -0.48 -7.41
CA GLY A 25 -10.46 -1.49 -8.33
C GLY A 25 -9.80 -2.87 -8.25
N VAL A 26 -8.79 -3.04 -7.40
CA VAL A 26 -8.03 -4.29 -7.26
C VAL A 26 -8.23 -4.86 -5.86
N THR A 27 -8.46 -6.17 -5.78
CA THR A 27 -8.47 -6.92 -4.51
C THR A 27 -7.13 -7.61 -4.33
N TYR A 28 -6.40 -7.21 -3.28
CA TYR A 28 -5.13 -7.78 -2.86
C TYR A 28 -5.39 -8.88 -1.82
N LYS A 29 -4.80 -10.06 -2.01
CA LYS A 29 -4.91 -11.17 -1.07
C LYS A 29 -4.08 -10.90 0.18
N PRO A 30 -4.39 -11.52 1.33
CA PRO A 30 -3.50 -11.52 2.47
C PRO A 30 -2.06 -11.90 2.08
N GLY A 31 -1.09 -11.12 2.57
CA GLY A 31 0.33 -11.19 2.22
C GLY A 31 0.75 -10.36 1.01
N ASP A 32 -0.19 -9.92 0.15
CA ASP A 32 0.13 -9.08 -1.00
C ASP A 32 0.66 -7.72 -0.55
N LYS A 33 1.69 -7.24 -1.25
CA LYS A 33 2.26 -5.91 -1.07
C LYS A 33 1.89 -5.05 -2.27
N TYR A 34 1.49 -3.81 -2.00
CA TYR A 34 1.11 -2.87 -3.04
C TYR A 34 1.43 -1.44 -2.64
N ASN A 35 1.51 -0.58 -3.64
CA ASN A 35 1.79 0.84 -3.46
C ASN A 35 0.53 1.63 -3.79
N MET A 36 0.10 2.49 -2.87
CA MET A 36 -0.99 3.43 -3.14
C MET A 36 -0.52 4.60 -4.00
N ASP A 37 0.71 5.04 -3.73
CA ASP A 37 1.42 6.07 -4.46
C ASP A 37 2.94 5.80 -4.36
N ARG A 38 3.80 6.73 -4.82
CA ARG A 38 5.25 6.54 -4.79
C ARG A 38 5.85 6.50 -3.38
N CYS A 39 5.11 6.99 -2.38
CA CYS A 39 5.52 7.21 -1.00
C CYS A 39 4.76 6.35 0.03
N THR A 40 3.75 5.60 -0.40
CA THR A 40 2.89 4.82 0.49
C THR A 40 2.90 3.36 0.09
N TRP A 41 3.48 2.53 0.95
CA TRP A 41 3.57 1.08 0.79
C TRP A 41 2.62 0.40 1.77
N CYS A 42 1.87 -0.58 1.28
CA CYS A 42 0.92 -1.35 2.07
C CYS A 42 1.20 -2.84 1.96
N ILE A 43 0.83 -3.57 3.01
CA ILE A 43 0.66 -5.01 3.00
C ILE A 43 -0.78 -5.33 3.39
N CYS A 44 -1.41 -6.28 2.69
CA CYS A 44 -2.69 -6.79 3.13
C CYS A 44 -2.50 -7.85 4.21
N ASN A 45 -3.07 -7.65 5.39
CA ASN A 45 -2.95 -8.62 6.48
C ASN A 45 -4.00 -9.74 6.38
N ASP A 46 -3.84 -10.79 7.19
CA ASP A 46 -4.73 -11.96 7.25
C ASP A 46 -6.16 -11.64 7.70
N ASP A 47 -6.34 -10.53 8.42
CA ASP A 47 -7.66 -9.99 8.80
C ASP A 47 -8.33 -9.19 7.68
N ASN A 48 -7.72 -9.15 6.48
CA ASN A 48 -8.13 -8.36 5.32
C ASN A 48 -8.07 -6.84 5.55
N ALA A 49 -7.31 -6.39 6.56
CA ALA A 49 -7.04 -4.98 6.77
C ALA A 49 -5.68 -4.60 6.16
N PRO A 50 -5.58 -3.48 5.42
CA PRO A 50 -4.30 -3.02 4.92
C PRO A 50 -3.48 -2.35 6.03
N LEU A 51 -2.22 -2.76 6.18
CA LEU A 51 -1.23 -2.07 7.00
C LEU A 51 -0.32 -1.25 6.10
N CYS A 52 -0.42 0.07 6.18
CA CYS A 52 0.30 0.99 5.31
C CYS A 52 1.35 1.82 6.06
N LYS A 53 2.44 2.11 5.36
CA LYS A 53 3.49 3.02 5.81
C LYS A 53 3.68 4.10 4.74
N ALA A 54 3.55 5.36 5.15
CA ALA A 54 3.87 6.52 4.33
C ALA A 54 5.26 7.05 4.68
N ALA A 55 6.05 7.43 3.67
CA ALA A 55 7.29 8.16 3.87
C ALA A 55 7.02 9.62 4.20
N PHE A 56 7.68 10.11 5.24
CA PHE A 56 7.79 11.54 5.51
C PHE A 56 9.16 12.02 5.07
N CYS A 57 9.21 12.73 3.95
CA CYS A 57 10.47 13.23 3.39
C CYS A 57 10.87 14.56 4.06
N GLY A 58 12.13 14.66 4.47
CA GLY A 58 12.73 15.96 4.80
C GLY A 58 13.12 16.73 3.54
N MET A 59 13.22 18.06 3.65
CA MET A 59 13.74 18.91 2.57
C MET A 59 15.28 18.92 2.64
N PRO A 60 16.01 18.37 1.64
CA PRO A 60 17.46 18.38 1.69
C PRO A 60 18.01 19.79 1.46
N ARG A 61 19.18 20.09 2.07
CA ARG A 61 19.93 21.33 1.85
C ARG A 61 21.05 21.07 0.85
N CYS A 62 20.85 21.48 -0.40
CA CYS A 62 21.83 21.26 -1.46
C CYS A 62 22.92 22.34 -1.48
N LYS A 63 24.11 21.97 -1.95
CA LYS A 63 25.22 22.93 -2.17
C LYS A 63 24.90 23.85 -3.35
N ASN A 64 25.66 24.94 -3.45
CA ASN A 64 25.60 25.89 -4.57
C ASN A 64 24.21 26.49 -4.82
N TYR A 65 23.37 26.57 -3.79
CA TYR A 65 21.98 27.05 -3.87
C TYR A 65 21.11 26.26 -4.87
N ALA A 66 21.51 25.02 -5.19
CA ALA A 66 20.75 24.17 -6.09
C ALA A 66 19.39 23.82 -5.45
N PRO A 67 18.29 23.80 -6.23
CA PRO A 67 17.01 23.34 -5.73
C PRO A 67 17.03 21.82 -5.57
N ALA A 68 16.34 21.31 -4.54
CA ALA A 68 16.03 19.91 -4.43
C ALA A 68 15.02 19.53 -5.53
N VAL A 69 15.28 18.43 -6.24
CA VAL A 69 14.47 17.99 -7.38
C VAL A 69 13.83 16.65 -7.06
N LEU A 70 12.53 16.53 -7.32
CA LEU A 70 11.82 15.25 -7.29
C LEU A 70 11.91 14.62 -8.68
N LYS A 71 12.60 13.48 -8.79
CA LYS A 71 12.71 12.75 -10.04
C LYS A 71 11.45 11.92 -10.30
N GLU A 72 11.16 11.68 -11.57
CA GLU A 72 10.07 10.80 -11.96
C GLU A 72 10.29 9.39 -11.39
N GLY A 73 9.27 8.89 -10.69
CA GLY A 73 9.29 7.59 -10.04
C GLY A 73 9.74 7.63 -8.57
N GLU A 74 10.39 8.71 -8.14
CA GLU A 74 10.88 8.81 -6.76
C GLU A 74 9.82 9.35 -5.79
N CYS A 75 9.94 8.93 -4.53
CA CYS A 75 9.11 9.45 -3.44
C CYS A 75 9.62 10.81 -2.91
N CYS A 76 10.93 10.90 -2.65
CA CYS A 76 11.51 12.05 -1.96
C CYS A 76 12.39 12.89 -2.88
N PRO A 77 12.42 14.22 -2.71
CA PRO A 77 13.31 15.08 -3.46
C PRO A 77 14.76 14.87 -3.05
N ARG A 78 15.68 15.03 -4.01
CA ARG A 78 17.13 14.89 -3.81
C ARG A 78 17.88 16.05 -4.44
N CYS A 79 19.10 16.26 -3.98
CA CYS A 79 19.99 17.21 -4.63
C CYS A 79 20.43 16.69 -6.01
N PRO A 80 20.50 17.55 -7.02
CA PRO A 80 21.05 17.16 -8.32
C PRO A 80 22.52 16.78 -8.18
N VAL A 81 23.00 15.97 -9.15
CA VAL A 81 24.38 15.48 -9.16
C VAL A 81 25.36 16.65 -9.19
N GLY A 82 26.37 16.62 -8.32
CA GLY A 82 27.33 17.71 -8.12
C GLY A 82 26.90 18.77 -7.10
N SER A 83 25.77 18.57 -6.41
CA SER A 83 25.29 19.45 -5.32
C SER A 83 24.95 18.69 -4.05
N GLU A 84 25.33 17.41 -3.97
CA GLU A 84 25.18 16.57 -2.79
C GLU A 84 26.00 17.11 -1.61
N MET A 85 25.50 16.89 -0.38
CA MET A 85 26.15 17.32 0.85
C MET A 85 27.32 16.40 1.20
#